data_AF-F7JUX2-F1
#
_entry.id   AF-F7JUX2-F1
#
_cell.length_a   1.000
_cell.length_b   1.000
_cell.length_c   1.000
_cell.angle_alpha   90.00
_cell.angle_beta   90.00
_cell.angle_gamma   90.00
#
_symmetry.space_group_name_H-M   'P 1'
#
loop_
_entity.id
_entity.type
_entity.pdbx_description
1 polymer ?
#
loop_
_entity_poly.entity_id
_entity_poly.type
_entity_poly.pdbx_seq_one_letter_code
_entity_poly.pdbx_strand_id
1 'polypeptide(L)'
;MKAADLREVLSEIEEAAKPFQTMEEWFVHVEEYTEALKKKEQQKEQNQEGVRLMTLHASKGLEFHTVFLIEANEGRIPYQKAEKEQNVEEERRLFYVGMTRAKDVLKITYVKIKNGKEISPSRFVEELFEGV
;
A
#
# COMPACT_ATOMS: atom_id res chain seq x y z
N MET A 1 -20.09 7.90 -1.19
CA MET A 1 -19.70 8.48 0.11
C MET A 1 -20.94 8.61 0.98
N LYS A 2 -20.86 8.17 2.23
CA LYS A 2 -21.96 8.34 3.20
C LYS A 2 -21.92 9.77 3.75
N ALA A 3 -23.05 10.26 4.25
CA ALA A 3 -23.13 11.61 4.84
C ALA A 3 -22.23 11.79 6.07
N ALA A 4 -21.87 10.71 6.76
CA ALA A 4 -20.89 10.74 7.85
C ALA A 4 -19.49 11.12 7.34
N ASP A 5 -19.03 10.49 6.25
CA ASP A 5 -17.73 10.75 5.63
C ASP A 5 -17.59 12.22 5.18
N LEU A 6 -18.67 12.82 4.69
CA LEU A 6 -18.69 14.23 4.28
C LEU A 6 -18.50 15.20 5.45
N ARG A 7 -18.98 14.84 6.65
CA ARG A 7 -18.82 15.68 7.85
C ARG A 7 -17.41 15.63 8.40
N GLU A 8 -16.76 14.48 8.29
CA GLU A 8 -15.34 14.32 8.65
C GLU A 8 -14.46 15.17 7.73
N VAL A 9 -14.67 15.09 6.41
CA VAL A 9 -13.96 15.93 5.43
C VAL A 9 -14.19 17.42 5.70
N LEU A 10 -15.43 17.83 6.03
CA LEU A 10 -15.72 19.22 6.36
C LEU A 10 -14.98 19.68 7.62
N SER A 11 -14.94 18.84 8.66
CA SER A 11 -14.23 19.14 9.90
C SER A 11 -12.72 19.30 9.67
N GLU A 12 -12.13 18.46 8.83
CA GLU A 12 -10.71 18.58 8.48
C GLU A 12 -10.40 19.88 7.74
N ILE A 13 -11.26 20.25 6.79
CA ILE A 13 -11.14 21.52 6.06
C ILE A 13 -11.27 22.71 7.01
N GLU A 14 -12.24 22.67 7.93
CA GLU A 14 -12.44 23.73 8.93
C GLU A 14 -11.21 23.89 9.83
N GLU A 15 -10.69 22.80 10.40
CA GLU A 15 -9.47 22.84 11.22
C GLU A 15 -8.26 23.36 10.45
N ALA A 16 -8.09 22.94 9.19
CA ALA A 16 -7.00 23.37 8.34
C ALA A 16 -7.08 24.85 7.95
N ALA A 17 -8.30 25.40 7.85
CA ALA A 17 -8.53 26.81 7.49
C ALA A 17 -8.41 27.77 8.69
N LYS A 18 -8.59 27.30 9.94
CA LYS A 18 -8.54 28.14 11.17
C LYS A 18 -7.35 29.12 11.28
N PRO A 19 -6.12 28.77 10.84
CA PRO A 19 -4.98 29.68 10.97
C PRO A 19 -5.02 30.89 10.01
N PHE A 20 -5.90 30.90 9.01
CA PHE A 20 -5.91 31.87 7.92
C PHE A 20 -7.07 32.86 8.09
N GLN A 21 -6.82 34.15 7.82
CA GLN A 21 -7.82 35.21 8.01
C GLN A 21 -8.72 35.38 6.80
N THR A 22 -8.21 35.05 5.62
CA THR A 22 -8.94 35.15 4.34
C THR A 22 -8.89 33.82 3.58
N MET A 23 -9.87 33.65 2.70
CA MET A 23 -9.94 32.49 1.81
C MET A 23 -8.72 32.47 0.87
N GLU A 24 -8.32 33.65 0.38
CA GLU A 24 -7.17 33.84 -0.50
C GLU A 24 -5.86 33.40 0.17
N GLU A 25 -5.62 33.77 1.44
CA GLU A 25 -4.45 33.32 2.21
C GLU A 25 -4.40 31.80 2.36
N TRP A 26 -5.55 31.18 2.64
CA TRP A 26 -5.64 29.73 2.76
C TRP A 26 -5.36 29.04 1.42
N PHE A 27 -5.90 29.55 0.31
CA PHE A 27 -5.62 28.99 -1.02
C PHE A 27 -4.15 29.11 -1.43
N VAL A 28 -3.51 30.26 -1.16
CA VAL A 28 -2.07 30.42 -1.37
C VAL A 28 -1.29 29.37 -0.58
N HIS A 29 -1.63 29.16 0.69
CA HIS A 29 -0.99 28.13 1.51
C HIS A 29 -1.18 26.71 0.95
N VAL A 30 -2.39 26.38 0.48
CA VAL A 30 -2.68 25.08 -0.14
C VAL A 30 -1.83 24.87 -1.39
N GLU A 31 -1.69 25.89 -2.24
CA GLU A 31 -0.83 25.85 -3.43
C GLU A 31 0.64 25.66 -3.06
N GLU A 32 1.16 26.46 -2.12
CA GLU A 32 2.54 26.36 -1.65
C GLU A 32 2.85 24.98 -1.05
N TYR A 33 1.95 24.46 -0.22
CA TYR A 33 2.08 23.14 0.38
C TYR A 33 2.06 22.04 -0.68
N THR A 34 1.18 22.15 -1.67
CA THR A 34 1.10 21.22 -2.80
C THR A 34 2.40 21.21 -3.61
N GLU A 35 2.94 22.40 -3.92
CA GLU A 35 4.22 22.51 -4.64
C GLU A 35 5.41 22.01 -3.82
N ALA A 36 5.39 22.21 -2.49
CA ALA A 36 6.41 21.66 -1.60
C ALA A 36 6.39 20.12 -1.60
N LEU A 37 5.20 19.50 -1.57
CA LEU A 37 5.06 18.05 -1.68
C LEU A 37 5.59 17.52 -3.02
N LYS A 38 5.22 18.15 -4.15
CA LYS A 38 5.72 17.77 -5.48
C LYS A 38 7.25 17.86 -5.56
N LYS A 39 7.85 18.95 -5.05
CA LYS A 39 9.32 19.10 -5.03
C LYS A 39 9.99 18.01 -4.19
N LYS A 40 9.39 17.63 -3.06
CA LYS A 40 9.91 16.56 -2.19
C LYS A 40 9.82 15.19 -2.87
N GLU A 41 8.77 14.93 -3.64
CA GLU A 41 8.65 13.72 -4.47
C GLU A 41 9.69 13.69 -5.59
N GLN A 42 9.87 14.79 -6.32
CA GLN A 42 10.90 14.90 -7.37
C GLN A 42 12.32 14.71 -6.82
N GLN A 43 12.63 15.24 -5.64
CA GLN A 43 13.93 15.00 -4.99
C GLN A 43 14.12 13.55 -4.56
N LYS A 44 13.06 12.88 -4.09
CA LYS A 44 13.09 11.43 -3.84
C LYS A 44 13.32 10.63 -5.12
N GLU A 45 12.78 11.09 -6.25
CA GLU A 45 13.02 10.46 -7.56
C GLU A 45 14.45 10.71 -8.08
N GLN A 46 15.12 11.78 -7.67
CA GLN A 46 16.51 12.03 -8.04
C GLN A 46 17.53 11.20 -7.22
N ASN A 47 17.19 10.84 -5.97
CA ASN A 47 17.97 9.92 -5.14
C ASN A 47 17.43 8.48 -5.22
N GLN A 48 17.52 7.88 -6.42
CA GLN A 48 16.95 6.56 -6.74
C GLN A 48 17.86 5.35 -6.44
N GLU A 49 19.06 5.56 -5.88
CA GLU A 49 19.92 4.44 -5.51
C GLU A 49 19.44 3.79 -4.21
N GLY A 50 18.87 2.58 -4.30
CA GLY A 50 18.57 1.76 -3.15
C GLY A 50 17.36 0.83 -3.31
N VAL A 51 17.02 0.15 -2.21
CA VAL A 51 15.87 -0.74 -2.13
C VAL A 51 14.60 0.09 -1.90
N ARG A 52 13.58 -0.13 -2.73
CA ARG A 52 12.26 0.51 -2.57
C ARG A 52 11.34 -0.37 -1.73
N LEU A 53 10.94 0.12 -0.56
CA LEU A 53 9.93 -0.51 0.29
C LEU A 53 8.58 0.14 0.03
N MET A 54 7.56 -0.67 -0.26
CA MET A 54 6.20 -0.20 -0.52
C MET A 54 5.17 -1.27 -0.20
N THR A 55 3.91 -0.86 -0.09
CA THR A 55 2.79 -1.78 0.02
C THR A 55 2.44 -2.38 -1.35
N LEU A 56 1.72 -3.51 -1.36
CA LEU A 56 1.21 -4.10 -2.61
C LEU A 56 0.37 -3.09 -3.42
N HIS A 57 -0.49 -2.33 -2.75
CA HIS A 57 -1.31 -1.30 -3.39
C HIS A 57 -0.47 -0.21 -4.06
N ALA A 58 0.55 0.29 -3.37
CA ALA A 58 1.45 1.32 -3.91
C ALA A 58 2.32 0.81 -5.07
N SER A 59 2.48 -0.51 -5.22
CA SER A 59 3.25 -1.11 -6.32
C SER A 59 2.50 -1.12 -7.66
N LYS A 60 1.19 -0.86 -7.67
CA LYS A 60 0.36 -0.95 -8.87
C LYS A 60 0.87 -0.01 -9.97
N GLY A 61 1.12 -0.56 -11.16
CA GLY A 61 1.64 0.18 -12.30
C GLY A 61 3.16 0.37 -12.31
N LEU A 62 3.86 -0.07 -11.26
CA LEU A 62 5.32 -0.11 -11.23
C LEU A 62 5.82 -1.49 -11.63
N GLU A 63 7.10 -1.59 -12.01
CA GLU A 63 7.78 -2.85 -12.31
C GLU A 63 9.25 -2.78 -11.89
N PHE A 64 9.82 -3.91 -11.47
CA PHE A 64 11.18 -4.02 -10.96
C PHE A 64 11.86 -5.28 -11.48
N HIS A 65 13.18 -5.23 -11.68
CA HIS A 65 13.98 -6.40 -12.09
C HIS A 65 13.87 -7.54 -11.07
N THR A 66 13.88 -7.19 -9.78
CA THR A 66 13.74 -8.14 -8.66
C THR A 66 12.71 -7.63 -7.67
N VAL A 67 11.77 -8.51 -7.27
CA VAL A 67 10.77 -8.23 -6.24
C VAL A 67 10.87 -9.25 -5.11
N PHE A 68 10.80 -8.75 -3.88
CA PHE A 68 10.65 -9.55 -2.69
C PHE A 68 9.25 -9.33 -2.12
N LEU A 69 8.40 -10.36 -2.17
CA LEU A 69 7.16 -10.42 -1.40
C LEU A 69 7.48 -11.03 -0.03
N ILE A 70 7.38 -10.20 1.01
CA ILE A 70 7.71 -10.58 2.38
C ILE A 70 6.46 -10.84 3.22
N GLU A 71 6.60 -11.64 4.28
CA GLU A 71 5.50 -12.05 5.18
C GLU A 71 4.28 -12.61 4.42
N ALA A 72 4.51 -13.43 3.40
CA ALA A 72 3.46 -14.18 2.69
C ALA A 72 2.92 -15.32 3.56
N ASN A 73 2.30 -14.95 4.69
CA ASN A 73 1.75 -15.81 5.72
C ASN A 73 0.23 -15.76 5.73
N GLU A 74 -0.39 -16.86 6.17
CA GLU A 74 -1.84 -16.91 6.39
C GLU A 74 -2.28 -15.86 7.43
N GLY A 75 -3.40 -15.19 7.16
CA GLY A 75 -3.90 -14.07 7.96
C GLY A 75 -3.18 -12.73 7.73
N ARG A 76 -2.07 -12.70 6.99
CA ARG A 76 -1.47 -11.46 6.46
C ARG A 76 -1.85 -11.24 5.01
N ILE A 77 -1.71 -12.28 4.19
CA ILE A 77 -2.19 -12.32 2.82
C ILE A 77 -2.82 -13.71 2.63
N PRO A 78 -4.15 -13.83 2.47
CA PRO A 78 -5.14 -12.76 2.60
C PRO A 78 -5.17 -12.18 4.02
N TYR A 79 -5.48 -10.89 4.13
CA TYR A 79 -5.63 -10.24 5.44
C TYR A 79 -6.73 -10.89 6.27
N GLN A 80 -6.48 -11.15 7.56
CA GLN A 80 -7.34 -11.95 8.44
C GLN A 80 -8.81 -11.48 8.52
N LYS A 81 -9.11 -10.21 8.24
CA LYS A 81 -10.48 -9.66 8.21
C LYS A 81 -11.20 -9.84 6.87
N ALA A 82 -10.58 -10.48 5.88
CA ALA A 82 -11.25 -10.91 4.66
C ALA A 82 -12.17 -12.11 4.98
N GLU A 83 -13.23 -11.90 5.76
CA GLU A 83 -14.15 -12.95 6.21
C GLU A 83 -15.13 -13.40 5.12
N LYS A 84 -15.31 -12.58 4.06
CA LYS A 84 -16.17 -12.88 2.92
C LYS A 84 -15.34 -13.34 1.73
N GLU A 85 -15.82 -14.33 0.99
CA GLU A 85 -15.16 -14.85 -0.23
C GLU A 85 -14.79 -13.75 -1.23
N GLN A 86 -15.66 -12.74 -1.41
CA GLN A 86 -15.38 -11.60 -2.28
C GLN A 86 -14.12 -10.81 -1.87
N ASN A 87 -13.85 -10.71 -0.57
CA ASN A 87 -12.66 -10.03 -0.06
C ASN A 87 -11.41 -10.89 -0.25
N VAL A 88 -11.53 -12.21 -0.15
CA VAL A 88 -10.42 -13.14 -0.42
C VAL A 88 -9.99 -13.07 -1.88
N GLU A 89 -10.95 -13.02 -2.81
CA GLU A 89 -10.65 -12.86 -4.24
C GLU A 89 -10.02 -11.51 -4.57
N GLU A 90 -10.34 -10.46 -3.81
CA GLU A 90 -9.65 -9.18 -3.94
C GLU A 90 -8.20 -9.23 -3.45
N GLU A 91 -7.96 -9.84 -2.30
CA GLU A 91 -6.62 -10.08 -1.78
C GLU A 91 -5.79 -10.98 -2.72
N ARG A 92 -6.43 -11.95 -3.38
CA ARG A 92 -5.83 -12.81 -4.41
C ARG A 92 -5.37 -11.99 -5.62
N ARG A 93 -6.23 -11.09 -6.11
CA ARG A 93 -5.85 -10.15 -7.18
C ARG A 93 -4.69 -9.24 -6.75
N LEU A 94 -4.69 -8.79 -5.50
CA LEU A 94 -3.61 -7.96 -4.98
C LEU A 94 -2.28 -8.72 -4.88
N PHE A 95 -2.31 -9.98 -4.45
CA PHE A 95 -1.15 -10.87 -4.44
C PHE A 95 -0.61 -11.08 -5.86
N TYR A 96 -1.48 -11.38 -6.83
CA TYR A 96 -1.14 -11.47 -8.25
C TYR A 96 -0.52 -10.16 -8.80
N VAL A 97 -1.07 -9.00 -8.45
CA VAL A 97 -0.48 -7.71 -8.80
C VAL A 97 0.94 -7.62 -8.27
N GLY A 98 1.17 -7.97 -7.00
CA GLY A 98 2.50 -8.02 -6.39
C GLY A 98 3.48 -8.91 -7.14
N MET A 99 3.06 -10.13 -7.50
CA MET A 99 3.89 -11.08 -8.25
C MET A 99 4.28 -10.54 -9.62
N THR A 100 3.33 -9.94 -10.35
CA THR A 100 3.54 -9.37 -11.69
C THR A 100 4.34 -8.08 -11.70
N ARG A 101 4.75 -7.54 -10.54
CA ARG A 101 5.71 -6.42 -10.51
C ARG A 101 7.13 -6.88 -10.83
N ALA A 102 7.43 -8.17 -10.69
CA ALA A 102 8.74 -8.74 -11.01
C ALA A 102 8.90 -8.96 -12.52
N LYS A 103 10.00 -8.46 -13.09
CA LYS A 103 10.37 -8.74 -14.49
C LYS A 103 11.14 -10.06 -14.62
N ASP A 104 12.11 -10.28 -13.72
CA ASP A 104 13.09 -11.36 -13.89
C ASP A 104 13.12 -12.29 -12.67
N VAL A 105 13.13 -11.72 -11.46
CA VAL A 105 13.23 -12.50 -10.22
C VAL A 105 12.12 -12.12 -9.24
N LEU A 106 11.30 -13.11 -8.89
CA LEU A 106 10.33 -13.03 -7.80
C LEU A 106 10.80 -13.91 -6.64
N LYS A 107 10.95 -13.32 -5.46
CA LYS A 107 11.21 -14.04 -4.21
C LYS A 107 10.04 -13.87 -3.27
N ILE A 108 9.43 -14.97 -2.87
CA ILE A 108 8.33 -14.98 -1.91
C ILE A 108 8.85 -15.60 -0.62
N THR A 109 8.72 -14.87 0.49
CA THR A 109 9.16 -15.33 1.81
C THR A 109 8.02 -15.27 2.81
N TYR A 110 8.02 -16.24 3.72
CA TYR A 110 7.09 -16.31 4.84
C TYR A 110 7.88 -16.56 6.14
N VAL A 111 7.32 -16.13 7.26
CA VAL A 111 7.89 -16.36 8.58
C VAL A 111 7.35 -17.69 9.11
N LYS A 112 8.20 -18.55 9.71
CA LYS A 112 7.77 -19.84 10.27
C LYS A 112 7.26 -19.74 11.71
N ILE A 113 7.85 -18.86 12.51
CA ILE A 113 7.56 -18.70 13.94
C ILE A 113 7.43 -17.20 14.24
N LYS A 114 6.31 -16.78 14.81
CA LYS A 114 6.07 -15.40 15.24
C LYS A 114 5.50 -15.41 16.66
N ASN A 115 6.15 -14.68 17.57
CA ASN A 115 5.78 -14.64 19.00
C ASN A 115 5.68 -16.03 19.65
N GLY A 116 6.60 -16.94 19.31
CA GLY A 116 6.63 -18.31 19.83
C GLY A 116 5.55 -19.25 19.29
N LYS A 117 4.73 -18.81 18.33
CA LYS A 117 3.73 -19.63 17.66
C LYS A 117 4.15 -19.92 16.22
N GLU A 118 3.92 -21.15 15.79
CA GLU A 118 4.02 -21.51 14.38
C GLU A 118 2.95 -20.78 13.57
N ILE A 119 3.34 -20.34 12.38
CA ILE A 119 2.46 -19.66 11.43
C ILE A 119 2.66 -20.27 10.04
N SER A 120 1.54 -20.56 9.40
CA SER A 120 1.51 -21.17 8.07
C SER A 120 1.91 -20.16 6.99
N PRO A 121 2.46 -20.63 5.86
CA PRO A 121 2.52 -19.81 4.65
C PRO A 121 1.09 -19.40 4.24
N SER A 122 1.00 -18.36 3.42
CA SER A 122 -0.26 -17.97 2.79
C SER A 122 -0.80 -19.10 1.93
N ARG A 123 -2.12 -19.34 2.00
CA ARG A 123 -2.81 -20.25 1.05
C ARG A 123 -2.51 -19.92 -0.42
N PHE A 124 -2.31 -18.64 -0.77
CA PHE A 124 -1.99 -18.24 -2.14
C PHE A 124 -0.59 -18.68 -2.58
N VAL A 125 0.32 -18.91 -1.63
CA VAL A 125 1.64 -19.47 -1.91
C VAL A 125 1.54 -20.98 -2.13
N GLU A 126 0.73 -21.66 -1.33
CA GLU A 126 0.51 -23.11 -1.46
C GLU A 126 -0.09 -23.46 -2.83
N GLU A 127 -1.09 -22.69 -3.27
CA GLU A 127 -1.74 -22.82 -4.58
C GLU A 127 -0.77 -22.71 -5.78
N LEU A 128 0.37 -22.02 -5.64
CA LEU A 128 1.37 -21.94 -6.72
C LEU A 128 2.04 -23.29 -7.03
N PHE A 129 1.99 -24.22 -6.07
CA PHE A 129 2.58 -25.55 -6.19
C PHE A 129 1.52 -26.64 -6.38
N GLU A 130 0.24 -26.27 -6.37
CA GLU A 130 -0.84 -27.20 -6.68
C GLU A 130 -0.83 -27.51 -8.19
N GLY A 131 -0.43 -28.73 -8.56
CA GLY A 131 -0.37 -29.18 -9.95
C GLY A 131 1.03 -29.20 -10.57
N VAL A 132 2.08 -28.97 -9.78
CA VAL A 132 3.48 -29.25 -10.14
C VAL A 132 3.92 -30.59 -9.54
#